data_AF-A0AAU7DL24-F1
#
_entry.id   AF-A0AAU7DL24-F1
#
_cell.length_a   1.000
_cell.length_b   1.000
_cell.length_c   1.000
_cell.angle_alpha   90.00
_cell.angle_beta   90.00
_cell.angle_gamma   90.00
#
_symmetry.space_group_name_H-M   'P 1'
#
loop_
_entity.id
_entity.type
_entity.pdbx_description
1 polymer ?
#
loop_
_entity_poly.entity_id
_entity_poly.type
_entity_poly.pdbx_seq_one_letter_code
_entity_poly.pdbx_strand_id
1 'polypeptide(L)'
;MPFHLASFVPEFDQVCLQKYGRTYDLIALESVFCDLASGKRHLTAKDVGKLFNAETTPYGKYWSRPHMKTLEEALREKRINLKLTGTDRQALIENLLSVFHNIATVSLLLRFVHPRQFGIFSSPVIHLLLVTRPSAISLYLAYCDELEKWRDHFKMASVAQTETALWAFAEYAKLADGDSHAASALREFDEDMWIQRERAAQVIRPFFRRFGRLQLARVLLDEDWILSGKIAAEEYERLLNCVSIRLHKRPLTFQKGAAPALVQELADKKYIRVEDRTDLDRVWETRNKVIHPLGKRAEREEVEVMIDYIERIALPWDGSSLKRTPNRS
;
A
#
# COMPACT_ATOMS: atom_id res chain seq x y z
N MET A 1 -7.47 22.83 -7.27
CA MET A 1 -6.29 23.47 -6.62
C MET A 1 -5.50 22.37 -5.93
N PRO A 2 -4.18 22.52 -5.69
CA PRO A 2 -3.43 21.48 -4.98
C PRO A 2 -3.93 21.35 -3.54
N PHE A 3 -4.00 20.12 -3.01
CA PHE A 3 -4.41 19.89 -1.64
C PHE A 3 -3.35 20.43 -0.67
N HIS A 4 -3.77 21.16 0.37
CA HIS A 4 -2.86 21.80 1.33
C HIS A 4 -3.01 21.22 2.74
N LEU A 5 -2.37 20.08 3.02
CA LEU A 5 -2.50 19.41 4.33
C LEU A 5 -2.17 20.32 5.53
N ALA A 6 -1.20 21.23 5.39
CA ALA A 6 -0.77 22.12 6.45
C ALA A 6 -1.88 23.06 6.97
N SER A 7 -2.91 23.35 6.16
CA SER A 7 -4.04 24.17 6.59
C SER A 7 -4.88 23.49 7.68
N PHE A 8 -4.81 22.16 7.82
CA PHE A 8 -5.58 21.40 8.81
C PHE A 8 -4.89 21.30 10.18
N VAL A 9 -3.65 21.77 10.32
CA VAL A 9 -2.98 21.85 11.63
C VAL A 9 -3.75 22.77 12.60
N PRO A 10 -4.06 24.03 12.26
CA PRO A 10 -4.87 24.89 13.14
C PRO A 10 -6.32 24.41 13.29
N GLU A 11 -6.85 23.66 12.32
CA GLU A 11 -8.20 23.08 12.41
C GLU A 11 -8.33 22.01 13.50
N PHE A 12 -7.22 21.38 13.91
CA PHE A 12 -7.24 20.43 15.02
C PHE A 12 -7.82 21.03 16.30
N ASP A 13 -7.46 22.28 16.62
CA ASP A 13 -7.95 22.98 17.81
C ASP A 13 -9.43 23.29 17.70
N GLN A 14 -9.90 23.70 16.51
CA GLN A 14 -11.32 23.94 16.27
C GLN A 14 -12.14 22.67 16.40
N VAL A 15 -11.67 21.57 15.80
CA VAL A 15 -12.31 20.24 15.90
C VAL A 15 -12.34 19.78 17.36
N CYS A 16 -11.26 19.98 18.12
CA CYS A 16 -11.23 19.64 19.54
C CYS A 16 -12.20 20.48 20.36
N LEU A 17 -12.27 21.79 20.10
CA LEU A 17 -13.18 22.70 20.78
C LEU A 17 -14.64 22.29 20.53
N GLN A 18 -15.01 21.97 19.29
CA GLN A 18 -16.36 21.54 18.93
C GLN A 18 -16.72 20.19 19.54
N LYS A 19 -15.81 19.20 19.48
CA LYS A 19 -16.11 17.82 19.93
C LYS A 19 -15.96 17.62 21.44
N TYR A 20 -15.09 18.40 22.10
CA TYR A 20 -14.73 18.17 23.50
C TYR A 20 -14.87 19.40 24.39
N GLY A 21 -15.20 20.57 23.84
CA GLY A 21 -15.34 21.82 24.58
C GLY A 21 -14.02 22.47 24.99
N ARG A 22 -12.88 22.04 24.43
CA ARG A 22 -11.56 22.64 24.69
C ARG A 22 -10.51 22.31 23.64
N THR A 23 -9.44 23.08 23.65
CA THR A 23 -8.20 22.82 22.90
C THR A 23 -7.18 22.08 23.77
N TYR A 24 -6.13 21.53 23.14
CA TYR A 24 -5.10 20.74 23.82
C TYR A 24 -3.70 21.12 23.35
N ASP A 25 -2.83 21.50 24.28
CA ASP A 25 -1.43 21.80 23.96
C ASP A 25 -0.59 20.51 23.91
N LEU A 26 -0.61 19.86 22.75
CA LEU A 26 0.12 18.62 22.52
C LEU A 26 1.64 18.83 22.53
N ILE A 27 2.13 20.02 22.17
CA ILE A 27 3.56 20.35 22.14
C ILE A 27 4.10 20.47 23.57
N ALA A 28 3.37 21.14 24.45
CA ALA A 28 3.70 21.17 25.87
C ALA A 28 3.72 19.76 26.46
N LEU A 29 2.77 18.90 26.08
CA LEU A 29 2.76 17.51 26.53
C LEU A 29 3.96 16.72 25.99
N GLU A 30 4.36 16.87 24.73
CA GLU A 30 5.57 16.25 24.16
C GLU A 30 6.83 16.59 24.97
N SER A 31 6.95 17.84 25.43
CA SER A 31 8.10 18.27 26.23
C SER A 31 8.30 17.47 27.52
N VAL A 32 7.20 16.94 28.08
CA VAL A 32 7.21 16.10 29.29
C VAL A 32 7.86 14.73 29.05
N PHE A 33 7.90 14.27 27.80
CA PHE A 33 8.45 12.97 27.41
C PHE A 33 9.91 13.05 26.92
N CYS A 34 10.54 14.23 26.84
CA CYS A 34 11.92 14.41 26.39
C CYS A 34 12.95 13.57 27.17
N ASP A 35 12.81 13.44 28.48
CA ASP A 35 13.71 12.63 29.30
C ASP A 35 13.56 11.11 29.03
N LEU A 36 12.36 10.67 28.64
CA LEU A 36 12.12 9.29 28.21
C LEU A 36 12.74 9.03 26.83
N ALA A 37 12.58 9.97 25.90
CA ALA A 37 13.13 9.89 24.54
C ALA A 37 14.66 9.81 24.53
N SER A 38 15.32 10.53 25.45
CA SER A 38 16.77 10.51 25.61
C SER A 38 17.31 9.31 26.39
N GLY A 39 16.43 8.51 27.00
CA GLY A 39 16.81 7.35 27.81
C GLY A 39 17.38 7.70 29.18
N LYS A 40 17.18 8.94 29.67
CA LYS A 40 17.63 9.34 31.01
C LYS A 40 16.91 8.59 32.12
N ARG A 41 15.70 8.08 31.84
CA ARG A 41 14.89 7.28 32.78
C ARG A 41 14.00 6.29 32.04
N HIS A 42 13.53 5.29 32.79
CA HIS A 42 12.57 4.29 32.31
C HIS A 42 11.13 4.83 32.32
N LEU A 43 10.28 4.22 31.49
CA LEU A 43 8.85 4.51 31.43
C LEU A 43 8.15 4.09 32.73
N THR A 44 7.23 4.94 33.21
CA THR A 44 6.41 4.66 34.40
C THR A 44 4.92 4.69 34.08
N ALA A 45 4.10 4.05 34.92
CA ALA A 45 2.64 4.10 34.78
C ALA A 45 2.09 5.53 34.91
N LYS A 46 2.75 6.40 35.68
CA LYS A 46 2.40 7.82 35.80
C LYS A 46 2.56 8.57 34.47
N ASP A 47 3.60 8.26 33.69
CA ASP A 47 3.80 8.87 32.37
C ASP A 47 2.68 8.48 31.41
N VAL A 48 2.31 7.21 31.38
CA VAL A 48 1.18 6.72 30.60
C VAL A 48 -0.11 7.38 31.06
N GLY A 49 -0.32 7.54 32.37
CA GLY A 49 -1.50 8.21 32.93
C GLY A 49 -1.73 9.63 32.41
N LYS A 50 -0.67 10.38 32.09
CA LYS A 50 -0.77 11.73 31.50
C LYS A 50 -1.44 11.73 30.12
N LEU A 51 -1.28 10.65 29.35
CA LEU A 51 -1.88 10.49 28.02
C LEU A 51 -3.38 10.19 28.06
N PHE A 52 -3.91 9.87 29.23
CA PHE A 52 -5.34 9.58 29.46
C PHE A 52 -6.00 10.62 30.38
N ASN A 53 -5.27 11.68 30.75
CA ASN A 53 -5.86 12.79 31.51
C ASN A 53 -6.69 13.66 30.54
N ALA A 54 -7.97 13.84 30.85
CA ALA A 54 -8.93 14.63 30.07
C ALA A 54 -8.61 16.14 30.05
N GLU A 55 -7.75 16.60 30.95
CA GLU A 55 -7.25 17.99 30.97
C GLU A 55 -6.15 18.23 29.95
N THR A 56 -5.34 17.22 29.65
CA THR A 56 -4.17 17.35 28.78
C THR A 56 -4.38 16.72 27.40
N THR A 57 -5.33 15.80 27.26
CA THR A 57 -5.61 15.12 25.99
C THR A 57 -7.08 14.67 25.87
N PRO A 58 -7.60 14.48 24.64
CA PRO A 58 -8.92 13.89 24.42
C PRO A 58 -8.90 12.35 24.38
N TYR A 59 -7.72 11.71 24.41
CA TYR A 59 -7.55 10.30 24.03
C TYR A 59 -8.22 9.30 24.98
N GLY A 60 -8.43 9.66 26.25
CA GLY A 60 -9.18 8.82 27.18
C GLY A 60 -10.64 8.56 26.79
N LYS A 61 -11.19 9.31 25.83
CA LYS A 61 -12.53 9.07 25.26
C LYS A 61 -12.56 7.97 24.19
N TYR A 62 -11.43 7.66 23.57
CA TYR A 62 -11.33 6.75 22.41
C TYR A 62 -10.56 5.47 22.72
N TRP A 63 -9.58 5.55 23.63
CA TRP A 63 -8.75 4.42 24.01
C TRP A 63 -9.02 4.01 25.45
N SER A 64 -9.12 2.70 25.67
CA SER A 64 -9.23 2.15 27.02
C SER A 64 -7.97 2.46 27.81
N ARG A 65 -8.14 3.12 28.96
CA ARG A 65 -7.04 3.40 29.87
C ARG A 65 -6.51 2.06 30.45
N PRO A 66 -5.19 1.80 30.39
CA PRO A 66 -4.63 0.60 31.02
C PRO A 66 -4.91 0.54 32.53
N HIS A 67 -4.99 -0.66 33.10
CA HIS A 67 -5.11 -0.83 34.54
C HIS A 67 -3.80 -0.42 35.24
N MET A 68 -3.83 0.71 35.96
CA MET A 68 -2.60 1.39 36.40
C MET A 68 -1.73 0.56 37.35
N LYS A 69 -2.31 -0.23 38.26
CA LYS A 69 -1.54 -1.08 39.19
C LYS A 69 -0.77 -2.18 38.45
N THR A 70 -1.47 -2.91 37.57
CA THR A 70 -0.88 -3.98 36.76
C THR A 70 0.18 -3.43 35.80
N LEU A 71 -0.07 -2.26 35.21
CA LEU A 71 0.89 -1.59 34.36
C LEU A 71 2.15 -1.18 35.14
N GLU A 72 2.01 -0.69 36.37
CA GLU A 72 3.15 -0.30 37.20
C GLU A 72 4.04 -1.50 37.54
N GLU A 73 3.44 -2.64 37.90
CA GLU A 73 4.17 -3.89 38.16
C GLU A 73 4.94 -4.35 36.91
N ALA A 74 4.29 -4.42 35.76
CA ALA A 74 4.91 -4.83 34.50
C ALA A 74 6.05 -3.90 34.06
N LEU A 75 5.89 -2.58 34.22
CA LEU A 75 6.93 -1.61 33.87
C LEU A 75 8.12 -1.64 34.84
N ARG A 76 7.89 -1.90 36.14
CA ARG A 76 8.96 -2.07 37.13
C ARG A 76 9.80 -3.31 36.85
N GLU A 77 9.17 -4.40 36.45
CA GLU A 77 9.84 -5.65 36.09
C GLU A 77 10.66 -5.49 34.80
N LYS A 78 10.03 -5.00 33.73
CA LYS A 78 10.67 -4.95 32.40
C LYS A 78 11.63 -3.78 32.20
N ARG A 79 11.57 -2.74 33.06
CA ARG A 79 12.42 -1.53 32.99
C ARG A 79 12.53 -1.00 31.56
N ILE A 80 11.39 -0.69 30.95
CA ILE A 80 11.34 -0.28 29.54
C ILE A 80 12.07 1.06 29.34
N ASN A 81 13.12 1.04 28.52
CA ASN A 81 13.81 2.23 28.04
C ASN A 81 13.27 2.60 26.66
N LEU A 82 12.93 3.88 26.46
CA LEU A 82 12.36 4.36 25.20
C LEU A 82 13.38 5.01 24.27
N LYS A 83 14.66 5.06 24.62
CA LYS A 83 15.68 5.62 23.74
C LYS A 83 15.75 4.84 22.44
N LEU A 84 15.64 5.54 21.32
CA LEU A 84 15.88 4.96 20.01
C LEU A 84 17.37 5.02 19.67
N THR A 85 17.96 3.87 19.39
CA THR A 85 19.32 3.74 18.87
C THR A 85 19.26 3.18 17.45
N GLY A 86 19.30 4.05 16.44
CA GLY A 86 19.31 3.64 15.03
C GLY A 86 17.98 3.04 14.54
N THR A 87 18.05 1.95 13.78
CA THR A 87 16.94 1.29 13.06
C THR A 87 16.00 0.44 13.93
N ASP A 88 16.13 0.47 15.26
CA ASP A 88 15.48 -0.47 16.18
C ASP A 88 13.99 -0.13 16.51
N ARG A 89 13.25 0.43 15.55
CA ARG A 89 11.83 0.79 15.76
C ARG A 89 10.99 -0.44 16.06
N GLN A 90 11.29 -1.57 15.42
CA GLN A 90 10.55 -2.80 15.58
C GLN A 90 10.69 -3.39 16.99
N ALA A 91 11.91 -3.55 17.52
CA ALA A 91 12.09 -4.14 18.85
C ALA A 91 11.51 -3.23 19.94
N LEU A 92 11.58 -1.90 19.78
CA LEU A 92 10.90 -0.97 20.69
C LEU A 92 9.39 -1.23 20.73
N ILE A 93 8.74 -1.38 19.57
CA ILE A 93 7.30 -1.69 19.49
C ILE A 93 7.01 -3.05 20.12
N GLU A 94 7.80 -4.09 19.83
CA GLU A 94 7.64 -5.43 20.39
C GLU A 94 7.75 -5.41 21.93
N ASN A 95 8.76 -4.72 22.45
CA ASN A 95 8.97 -4.55 23.89
C ASN A 95 7.78 -3.84 24.55
N LEU A 96 7.26 -2.79 23.93
CA LEU A 96 6.09 -2.07 24.42
C LEU A 96 4.82 -2.93 24.34
N LEU A 97 4.60 -3.64 23.23
CA LEU A 97 3.44 -4.53 23.08
C LEU A 97 3.45 -5.68 24.09
N SER A 98 4.62 -6.13 24.53
CA SER A 98 4.73 -7.13 25.59
C SER A 98 4.24 -6.64 26.96
N VAL A 99 4.00 -5.34 27.13
CA VAL A 99 3.43 -4.71 28.34
C VAL A 99 1.99 -4.25 28.10
N PHE A 100 1.75 -3.54 26.99
CA PHE A 100 0.47 -2.89 26.73
C PHE A 100 -0.55 -3.80 26.03
N HIS A 101 -0.07 -4.82 25.31
CA HIS A 101 -0.89 -5.74 24.49
C HIS A 101 -1.83 -5.06 23.48
N ASN A 102 -1.67 -3.76 23.23
CA ASN A 102 -2.52 -2.96 22.37
C ASN A 102 -1.68 -1.95 21.56
N ILE A 103 -1.67 -2.12 20.23
CA ILE A 103 -0.86 -1.29 19.34
C ILE A 103 -1.27 0.18 19.36
N ALA A 104 -2.55 0.48 19.58
CA ALA A 104 -3.02 1.84 19.58
C ALA A 104 -2.55 2.60 20.84
N THR A 105 -2.53 1.96 22.01
CA THR A 105 -1.90 2.53 23.22
C THR A 105 -0.39 2.73 23.05
N VAL A 106 0.29 1.76 22.43
CA VAL A 106 1.73 1.87 22.10
C VAL A 106 1.97 3.05 21.16
N SER A 107 1.16 3.19 20.12
CA SER A 107 1.29 4.29 19.15
C SER A 107 1.07 5.66 19.78
N LEU A 108 0.12 5.75 20.72
CA LEU A 108 -0.15 6.97 21.46
C LEU A 108 1.08 7.39 22.25
N LEU A 109 1.67 6.47 23.03
CA LEU A 109 2.89 6.74 23.77
C LEU A 109 4.04 7.16 22.84
N LEU A 110 4.28 6.40 21.78
CA LEU A 110 5.40 6.65 20.86
C LEU A 110 5.27 7.97 20.12
N ARG A 111 4.05 8.42 19.79
CA ARG A 111 3.81 9.75 19.19
C ARG A 111 4.31 10.89 20.08
N PHE A 112 4.16 10.79 21.40
CA PHE A 112 4.63 11.84 22.32
C PHE A 112 6.13 11.72 22.64
N VAL A 113 6.66 10.51 22.67
CA VAL A 113 8.09 10.28 23.00
C VAL A 113 8.97 10.59 21.79
N HIS A 114 8.55 10.20 20.59
CA HIS A 114 9.31 10.31 19.35
C HIS A 114 8.46 10.91 18.21
N PRO A 115 7.99 12.16 18.34
CA PRO A 115 7.03 12.77 17.41
C PRO A 115 7.55 12.89 15.97
N ARG A 116 8.87 12.87 15.77
CA ARG A 116 9.48 12.90 14.43
C ARG A 116 9.35 11.58 13.67
N GLN A 117 9.09 10.47 14.36
CA GLN A 117 9.13 9.13 13.78
C GLN A 117 7.82 8.35 13.91
N PHE A 118 6.95 8.73 14.86
CA PHE A 118 5.72 7.99 15.15
C PHE A 118 4.50 8.90 15.18
N GLY A 119 3.39 8.38 14.65
CA GLY A 119 2.05 8.97 14.74
C GLY A 119 1.11 8.07 15.55
N ILE A 120 -0.05 8.61 15.93
CA ILE A 120 -1.10 7.82 16.59
C ILE A 120 -1.72 6.90 15.54
N PHE A 121 -1.85 5.62 15.87
CA PHE A 121 -2.47 4.62 15.02
C PHE A 121 -4.01 4.69 15.19
N SER A 122 -4.66 5.48 14.34
CA SER A 122 -6.09 5.76 14.41
C SER A 122 -6.81 5.39 13.10
N SER A 123 -8.02 4.83 13.21
CA SER A 123 -8.80 4.40 12.04
C SER A 123 -9.02 5.49 10.99
N PRO A 124 -9.33 6.76 11.34
CA PRO A 124 -9.53 7.81 10.33
C PRO A 124 -8.29 8.00 9.44
N VAL A 125 -7.10 8.07 10.03
CA VAL A 125 -5.86 8.30 9.29
C VAL A 125 -5.45 7.05 8.51
N ILE A 126 -5.62 5.85 9.08
CA ILE A 126 -5.35 4.59 8.36
C ILE A 126 -6.19 4.48 7.09
N HIS A 127 -7.47 4.86 7.15
CA HIS A 127 -8.37 4.83 5.99
C HIS A 127 -8.00 5.87 4.92
N LEU A 128 -7.48 7.04 5.30
CA LEU A 128 -6.96 8.00 4.34
C LEU A 128 -5.73 7.45 3.60
N LEU A 129 -4.79 6.85 4.34
CA LEU A 129 -3.52 6.38 3.79
C LEU A 129 -3.61 5.01 3.08
N LEU A 130 -4.63 4.22 3.37
CA LEU A 130 -4.84 2.86 2.84
C LEU A 130 -3.67 1.88 3.08
N VAL A 131 -2.92 2.07 4.18
CA VAL A 131 -1.82 1.18 4.52
C VAL A 131 -2.35 -0.18 4.98
N THR A 132 -1.85 -1.26 4.37
CA THR A 132 -2.25 -2.65 4.71
C THR A 132 -1.03 -3.56 4.88
N ARG A 133 -0.99 -4.35 5.96
CA ARG A 133 0.06 -5.35 6.23
C ARG A 133 -0.50 -6.50 7.09
N PRO A 134 0.09 -7.70 7.03
CA PRO A 134 -0.49 -8.89 7.67
C PRO A 134 -0.40 -8.90 9.21
N SER A 135 0.58 -8.20 9.82
CA SER A 135 0.73 -8.16 11.28
C SER A 135 0.57 -6.74 11.82
N ALA A 136 0.10 -6.59 13.07
CA ALA A 136 -0.10 -5.29 13.69
C ALA A 136 1.19 -4.44 13.75
N ILE A 137 2.33 -5.06 14.02
CA ILE A 137 3.64 -4.37 14.08
C ILE A 137 4.07 -3.91 12.70
N SER A 138 4.00 -4.80 11.70
CA SER A 138 4.36 -4.43 10.32
C SER A 138 3.43 -3.37 9.75
N LEU A 139 2.14 -3.42 10.11
CA LEU A 139 1.15 -2.41 9.74
C LEU A 139 1.48 -1.06 10.38
N TYR A 140 1.79 -1.02 11.67
CA TYR A 140 2.11 0.22 12.35
C TYR A 140 3.43 0.85 11.86
N LEU A 141 4.45 0.04 11.59
CA LEU A 141 5.70 0.53 10.99
C LEU A 141 5.47 1.09 9.59
N ALA A 142 4.74 0.36 8.73
CA ALA A 142 4.41 0.84 7.39
C ALA A 142 3.55 2.11 7.42
N TYR A 143 2.68 2.24 8.42
CA TYR A 143 1.90 3.46 8.67
C TYR A 143 2.79 4.65 9.01
N CYS A 144 3.76 4.48 9.92
CA CYS A 144 4.70 5.56 10.26
C CYS A 144 5.62 5.93 9.08
N ASP A 145 6.08 4.95 8.31
CA ASP A 145 6.87 5.19 7.09
C ASP A 145 6.05 5.95 6.04
N GLU A 146 4.76 5.68 5.94
CA GLU A 146 3.87 6.41 5.05
C GLU A 146 3.68 7.86 5.51
N LEU A 147 3.40 8.08 6.80
CA LEU A 147 3.33 9.42 7.37
C LEU A 147 4.62 10.22 7.18
N GLU A 148 5.78 9.57 7.21
CA GLU A 148 7.06 10.21 6.93
C GLU A 148 7.15 10.73 5.47
N LYS A 149 6.66 9.97 4.49
CA LYS A 149 6.59 10.48 3.11
C LYS A 149 5.61 11.66 2.98
N TRP A 150 4.47 11.59 3.65
CA TRP A 150 3.50 12.68 3.67
C TRP A 150 4.07 13.93 4.33
N ARG A 151 4.81 13.77 5.43
CA ARG A 151 5.58 14.86 6.06
C ARG A 151 6.51 15.52 5.04
N ASP A 152 7.29 14.72 4.32
CA ASP A 152 8.28 15.23 3.36
C ASP A 152 7.64 15.90 2.14
N HIS A 153 6.50 15.40 1.68
CA HIS A 153 5.75 15.98 0.58
C HIS A 153 5.10 17.31 0.97
N PHE A 154 4.33 17.33 2.06
CA PHE A 154 3.61 18.52 2.54
C PHE A 154 4.45 19.48 3.39
N LYS A 155 5.74 19.18 3.58
CA LYS A 155 6.70 19.99 4.35
C LYS A 155 6.26 20.21 5.81
N MET A 156 5.70 19.17 6.41
CA MET A 156 5.28 19.18 7.80
C MET A 156 6.48 19.09 8.74
N ALA A 157 6.36 19.60 9.96
CA ALA A 157 7.46 19.64 10.93
C ALA A 157 7.83 18.26 11.49
N SER A 158 6.87 17.33 11.56
CA SER A 158 7.05 16.00 12.14
C SER A 158 6.00 15.00 11.65
N VAL A 159 6.25 13.71 11.88
CA VAL A 159 5.28 12.63 11.64
C VAL A 159 4.03 12.85 12.50
N ALA A 160 4.20 13.24 13.77
CA ALA A 160 3.08 13.54 14.66
C ALA A 160 2.22 14.71 14.17
N GLN A 161 2.83 15.79 13.68
CA GLN A 161 2.07 16.93 13.12
C GLN A 161 1.33 16.53 11.83
N THR A 162 1.95 15.70 11.00
CA THR A 162 1.34 15.17 9.77
C THR A 162 0.11 14.33 10.13
N GLU A 163 0.23 13.44 11.11
CA GLU A 163 -0.88 12.62 11.61
C GLU A 163 -2.00 13.47 12.20
N THR A 164 -1.67 14.47 13.02
CA THR A 164 -2.64 15.42 13.58
C THR A 164 -3.41 16.18 12.49
N ALA A 165 -2.71 16.67 11.46
CA ALA A 165 -3.35 17.35 10.33
C ALA A 165 -4.26 16.42 9.53
N LEU A 166 -3.84 15.18 9.27
CA LEU A 166 -4.67 14.18 8.58
C LEU A 166 -5.89 13.79 9.39
N TRP A 167 -5.74 13.66 10.71
CA TRP A 167 -6.87 13.39 11.59
C TRP A 167 -7.87 14.55 11.59
N ALA A 168 -7.38 15.79 11.68
CA ALA A 168 -8.22 16.99 11.62
C ALA A 168 -8.94 17.08 10.26
N PHE A 169 -8.24 16.82 9.15
CA PHE A 169 -8.85 16.72 7.83
C PHE A 169 -9.92 15.62 7.78
N ALA A 170 -9.65 14.42 8.31
CA ALA A 170 -10.63 13.33 8.32
C ALA A 170 -11.91 13.67 9.09
N GLU A 171 -11.81 14.47 10.16
CA GLU A 171 -12.96 14.98 10.89
C GLU A 171 -13.67 16.09 10.13
N TYR A 172 -12.92 17.02 9.54
CA TYR A 172 -13.44 18.12 8.74
C TYR A 172 -14.20 17.61 7.50
N ALA A 173 -13.68 16.61 6.82
CA ALA A 173 -14.28 16.00 5.63
C ALA A 173 -15.67 15.38 5.90
N LYS A 174 -15.98 15.01 7.15
CA LYS A 174 -17.33 14.51 7.52
C LYS A 174 -18.42 15.59 7.41
N LEU A 175 -18.03 16.85 7.35
CA LEU A 175 -18.94 17.99 7.20
C LEU A 175 -19.27 18.28 5.73
N ALA A 176 -18.70 17.56 4.77
CA ALA A 176 -18.82 17.83 3.34
C ALA A 176 -20.27 17.89 2.83
N ASP A 177 -21.20 17.12 3.42
CA ASP A 177 -22.62 17.11 3.01
C ASP A 177 -23.34 18.43 3.36
N GLY A 178 -22.82 19.21 4.31
CA GLY A 178 -23.43 20.46 4.80
C GLY A 178 -22.55 21.71 4.69
N ASP A 179 -21.26 21.55 4.37
CA ASP A 179 -20.29 22.64 4.26
C ASP A 179 -19.56 22.60 2.90
N SER A 180 -19.74 23.64 2.10
CA SER A 180 -19.13 23.78 0.78
C SER A 180 -17.60 23.86 0.81
N HIS A 181 -17.00 24.36 1.89
CA HIS A 181 -15.55 24.41 2.06
C HIS A 181 -15.02 23.01 2.38
N ALA A 182 -15.71 22.25 3.23
CA ALA A 182 -15.38 20.85 3.49
C ALA A 182 -15.51 19.98 2.23
N ALA A 183 -16.57 20.18 1.43
CA ALA A 183 -16.72 19.52 0.14
C ALA A 183 -15.61 19.90 -0.85
N SER A 184 -15.17 21.16 -0.86
CA SER A 184 -14.05 21.59 -1.70
C SER A 184 -12.74 20.92 -1.28
N ALA A 185 -12.42 20.92 0.01
CA ALA A 185 -11.22 20.28 0.53
C ALA A 185 -11.18 18.77 0.26
N LEU A 186 -12.32 18.09 0.39
CA LEU A 186 -12.42 16.66 0.06
C LEU A 186 -12.17 16.41 -1.42
N ARG A 187 -12.74 17.22 -2.32
CA ARG A 187 -12.45 17.13 -3.77
C ARG A 187 -10.97 17.38 -4.07
N GLU A 188 -10.36 18.38 -3.45
CA GLU A 188 -8.93 18.65 -3.61
C GLU A 188 -8.08 17.46 -3.19
N PHE A 189 -8.43 16.80 -2.08
CA PHE A 189 -7.76 15.57 -1.65
C PHE A 189 -7.94 14.42 -2.65
N ASP A 190 -9.16 14.22 -3.15
CA ASP A 190 -9.50 13.13 -4.07
C ASP A 190 -8.90 13.33 -5.48
N GLU A 191 -8.74 14.59 -5.91
CA GLU A 191 -8.15 14.95 -7.20
C GLU A 191 -6.61 15.10 -7.15
N ASP A 192 -6.00 15.12 -5.97
CA ASP A 192 -4.55 15.25 -5.84
C ASP A 192 -3.83 13.98 -6.32
N MET A 193 -3.14 14.11 -7.46
CA MET A 193 -2.45 13.00 -8.12
C MET A 193 -1.32 12.39 -7.29
N TRP A 194 -0.65 13.17 -6.44
CA TRP A 194 0.39 12.61 -5.56
C TRP A 194 -0.25 11.73 -4.49
N ILE A 195 -1.34 12.20 -3.86
CA ILE A 195 -2.11 11.44 -2.88
C ILE A 195 -2.64 10.15 -3.50
N GLN A 196 -3.30 10.23 -4.66
CA GLN A 196 -3.86 9.04 -5.30
C GLN A 196 -2.77 8.05 -5.71
N ARG A 197 -1.60 8.53 -6.16
CA ARG A 197 -0.46 7.66 -6.47
C ARG A 197 0.07 6.94 -5.24
N GLU A 198 0.23 7.61 -4.10
CA GLU A 198 0.72 6.94 -2.89
C GLU A 198 -0.31 5.96 -2.31
N ARG A 199 -1.61 6.32 -2.32
CA ARG A 199 -2.72 5.42 -1.95
C ARG A 199 -2.76 4.18 -2.85
N ALA A 200 -2.74 4.38 -4.16
CA ALA A 200 -2.68 3.29 -5.13
C ALA A 200 -1.45 2.42 -4.93
N ALA A 201 -0.29 3.01 -4.61
CA ALA A 201 0.92 2.27 -4.35
C ALA A 201 0.83 1.34 -3.13
N GLN A 202 0.05 1.68 -2.09
CA GLN A 202 -0.16 0.80 -0.93
C GLN A 202 -0.90 -0.48 -1.31
N VAL A 203 -1.88 -0.35 -2.20
CA VAL A 203 -2.72 -1.46 -2.65
C VAL A 203 -2.02 -2.24 -3.75
N ILE A 204 -1.46 -1.57 -4.74
CA ILE A 204 -1.02 -2.18 -6.00
C ILE A 204 0.41 -2.75 -5.93
N ARG A 205 1.35 -2.12 -5.20
CA ARG A 205 2.75 -2.60 -5.13
C ARG A 205 2.85 -4.03 -4.57
N PRO A 206 2.13 -4.42 -3.50
CA PRO A 206 2.15 -5.80 -3.03
C PRO A 206 1.69 -6.82 -4.08
N PHE A 207 0.68 -6.47 -4.90
CA PHE A 207 0.18 -7.34 -5.96
C PHE A 207 1.23 -7.54 -7.05
N PHE A 208 1.85 -6.46 -7.55
CA PHE A 208 2.91 -6.57 -8.56
C PHE A 208 4.15 -7.34 -8.09
N ARG A 209 4.43 -7.38 -6.78
CA ARG A 209 5.53 -8.17 -6.22
C ARG A 209 5.19 -9.66 -6.08
N ARG A 210 3.91 -9.99 -5.88
CA ARG A 210 3.45 -11.35 -5.60
C ARG A 210 3.02 -12.11 -6.84
N PHE A 211 2.44 -11.42 -7.82
CA PHE A 211 1.81 -12.03 -8.99
C PHE A 211 2.60 -11.75 -10.27
N GLY A 212 2.72 -12.77 -11.11
CA GLY A 212 3.25 -12.63 -12.47
C GLY A 212 2.28 -11.89 -13.39
N ARG A 213 2.74 -11.49 -14.59
CA ARG A 213 1.96 -10.70 -15.55
C ARG A 213 0.62 -11.35 -15.95
N LEU A 214 0.58 -12.65 -16.21
CA LEU A 214 -0.67 -13.35 -16.55
C LEU A 214 -1.63 -13.43 -15.36
N GLN A 215 -1.12 -13.65 -14.15
CA GLN A 215 -1.94 -13.64 -12.94
C GLN A 215 -2.53 -12.24 -12.69
N LEU A 216 -1.76 -11.18 -12.93
CA LEU A 216 -2.24 -9.80 -12.86
C LEU A 216 -3.30 -9.50 -13.93
N ALA A 217 -3.08 -9.97 -15.16
CA ALA A 217 -4.10 -9.88 -16.21
C ALA A 217 -5.39 -10.59 -15.77
N ARG A 218 -5.29 -11.78 -15.18
CA ARG A 218 -6.43 -12.52 -14.65
C ARG A 218 -7.19 -11.75 -13.58
N VAL A 219 -6.48 -11.16 -12.61
CA VAL A 219 -7.09 -10.35 -11.54
C VAL A 219 -7.83 -9.14 -12.10
N LEU A 220 -7.31 -8.53 -13.17
CA LEU A 220 -7.89 -7.33 -13.78
C LEU A 220 -9.00 -7.63 -14.81
N LEU A 221 -9.26 -8.90 -15.13
CA LEU A 221 -10.20 -9.27 -16.19
C LEU A 221 -11.61 -8.72 -15.95
N ASP A 222 -12.08 -8.78 -14.70
CA ASP A 222 -13.42 -8.33 -14.34
C ASP A 222 -13.52 -6.81 -14.12
N GLU A 223 -12.40 -6.15 -13.81
CA GLU A 223 -12.34 -4.71 -13.53
C GLU A 223 -12.10 -3.88 -14.80
N ASP A 224 -11.16 -4.31 -15.66
CA ASP A 224 -10.85 -3.71 -16.96
C ASP A 224 -10.24 -4.77 -17.88
N TRP A 225 -11.10 -5.45 -18.65
CA TRP A 225 -10.65 -6.52 -19.55
C TRP A 225 -9.74 -6.02 -20.68
N ILE A 226 -9.78 -4.73 -21.04
CA ILE A 226 -8.89 -4.17 -22.06
C ILE A 226 -7.49 -4.00 -21.49
N LEU A 227 -7.35 -3.47 -20.27
CA LEU A 227 -6.07 -3.39 -19.58
C LEU A 227 -5.50 -4.78 -19.30
N SER A 228 -6.35 -5.70 -18.82
CA SER A 228 -6.01 -7.12 -18.66
C SER A 228 -5.44 -7.71 -19.95
N GLY A 229 -6.14 -7.52 -21.07
CA GLY A 229 -5.70 -8.00 -22.37
C GLY A 229 -4.37 -7.40 -22.83
N LYS A 230 -4.10 -6.12 -22.54
CA LYS A 230 -2.81 -5.49 -22.84
C LYS A 230 -1.66 -6.11 -22.05
N ILE A 231 -1.85 -6.40 -20.76
CA ILE A 231 -0.84 -7.05 -19.92
C ILE A 231 -0.57 -8.47 -20.43
N ALA A 232 -1.62 -9.22 -20.76
CA ALA A 232 -1.50 -10.56 -21.31
C ALA A 232 -0.80 -10.57 -22.69
N ALA A 233 -1.13 -9.60 -23.55
CA ALA A 233 -0.48 -9.41 -24.85
C ALA A 233 1.02 -9.12 -24.72
N GLU A 234 1.42 -8.22 -23.81
CA GLU A 234 2.84 -7.92 -23.55
C GLU A 234 3.58 -9.17 -23.07
N GLU A 235 2.94 -9.96 -22.21
CA GLU A 235 3.53 -11.20 -21.71
C GLU A 235 3.65 -12.27 -22.78
N TYR A 236 2.66 -12.40 -23.66
CA TYR A 236 2.75 -13.30 -24.81
C TYR A 236 3.91 -12.94 -25.74
N GLU A 237 4.09 -11.65 -26.03
CA GLU A 237 5.23 -11.18 -26.84
C GLU A 237 6.58 -11.43 -26.16
N ARG A 238 6.65 -11.27 -24.83
CA ARG A 238 7.85 -11.64 -24.06
C ARG A 238 8.16 -13.14 -24.21
N LEU A 239 7.16 -14.00 -24.10
CA LEU A 239 7.32 -15.45 -24.24
C LEU A 239 7.74 -15.86 -25.66
N LEU A 240 7.18 -15.24 -26.69
CA LEU A 240 7.62 -15.42 -28.08
C LEU A 240 9.08 -14.99 -28.26
N ASN A 241 9.50 -13.89 -27.65
CA ASN A 241 10.89 -13.44 -27.64
C ASN A 241 11.82 -14.46 -26.97
N CYS A 242 11.42 -15.04 -25.83
CA CYS A 242 12.18 -16.11 -25.17
C CYS A 242 12.40 -17.31 -26.10
N VAL A 243 11.36 -17.73 -26.84
CA VAL A 243 11.46 -18.81 -27.82
C VAL A 243 12.38 -18.46 -28.98
N SER A 244 12.24 -17.26 -29.54
CA SER A 244 13.10 -16.79 -30.64
C SER A 244 14.58 -16.81 -30.24
N ILE A 245 14.91 -16.30 -29.05
CA ILE A 245 16.29 -16.31 -28.53
C ILE A 245 16.80 -17.74 -28.39
N ARG A 246 15.97 -18.70 -28.00
CA ARG A 246 16.40 -20.09 -27.85
C ARG A 246 16.67 -20.77 -29.18
N LEU A 247 15.76 -20.63 -30.14
CA LEU A 247 15.82 -21.29 -31.45
C LEU A 247 16.80 -20.62 -32.41
N HIS A 248 16.83 -19.29 -32.43
CA HIS A 248 17.59 -18.50 -33.40
C HIS A 248 18.77 -17.73 -32.80
N LYS A 249 18.98 -17.79 -31.48
CA LYS A 249 20.01 -17.02 -30.77
C LYS A 249 19.90 -15.50 -30.98
N ARG A 250 18.68 -15.02 -31.27
CA ARG A 250 18.36 -13.60 -31.46
C ARG A 250 16.93 -13.27 -31.03
N PRO A 251 16.65 -12.02 -30.60
CA PRO A 251 15.30 -11.55 -30.34
C PRO A 251 14.38 -11.70 -31.56
N LEU A 252 13.06 -11.75 -31.32
CA LEU A 252 12.07 -11.76 -32.40
C LEU A 252 12.15 -10.44 -33.18
N THR A 253 12.07 -10.51 -34.49
CA THR A 253 12.13 -9.30 -35.33
C THR A 253 10.82 -8.53 -35.22
N PHE A 254 10.89 -7.19 -35.31
CA PHE A 254 9.72 -6.30 -35.32
C PHE A 254 8.95 -6.30 -36.65
N GLN A 255 9.28 -7.20 -37.57
CA GLN A 255 8.65 -7.24 -38.89
C GLN A 255 7.23 -7.79 -38.79
N LYS A 256 6.31 -7.22 -39.59
CA LYS A 256 4.92 -7.69 -39.67
C LYS A 256 4.92 -9.17 -40.07
N GLY A 257 4.27 -10.01 -39.26
CA GLY A 257 4.17 -11.45 -39.48
C GLY A 257 5.29 -12.28 -38.83
N ALA A 258 6.30 -11.67 -38.20
CA ALA A 258 7.38 -12.41 -37.55
C ALA A 258 6.89 -13.36 -36.43
N ALA A 259 5.96 -12.89 -35.60
CA ALA A 259 5.36 -13.71 -34.55
C ALA A 259 4.53 -14.89 -35.11
N PRO A 260 3.55 -14.68 -36.02
CA PRO A 260 2.87 -15.80 -36.70
C PRO A 260 3.82 -16.78 -37.39
N ALA A 261 4.88 -16.29 -38.04
CA ALA A 261 5.87 -17.14 -38.68
C ALA A 261 6.65 -18.00 -37.68
N LEU A 262 7.01 -17.45 -36.51
CA LEU A 262 7.62 -18.22 -35.43
C LEU A 262 6.67 -19.30 -34.89
N VAL A 263 5.39 -18.98 -34.69
CA VAL A 263 4.38 -19.94 -34.25
C VAL A 263 4.20 -21.07 -35.26
N GLN A 264 4.17 -20.73 -36.56
CA GLN A 264 4.19 -21.72 -37.65
C GLN A 264 5.41 -22.63 -37.56
N GLU A 265 6.61 -22.07 -37.40
CA GLU A 265 7.85 -22.85 -37.28
C GLU A 265 7.83 -23.79 -36.07
N LEU A 266 7.27 -23.35 -34.94
CA LEU A 266 7.11 -24.19 -33.75
C LEU A 266 6.22 -25.40 -34.02
N ALA A 267 5.14 -25.23 -34.78
CA ALA A 267 4.25 -26.32 -35.17
C ALA A 267 4.94 -27.28 -36.14
N ASP A 268 5.61 -26.75 -37.17
CA ASP A 268 6.30 -27.55 -38.19
C ASP A 268 7.42 -28.42 -37.59
N LYS A 269 8.14 -27.86 -36.60
CA LYS A 269 9.20 -28.56 -35.86
C LYS A 269 8.68 -29.40 -34.69
N LYS A 270 7.34 -29.48 -34.50
CA LYS A 270 6.67 -30.27 -33.46
C LYS A 270 7.08 -29.88 -32.04
N TYR A 271 7.30 -28.59 -31.81
CA TYR A 271 7.43 -28.03 -30.47
C TYR A 271 6.05 -27.75 -29.84
N ILE A 272 5.05 -27.47 -30.67
CA ILE A 272 3.64 -27.33 -30.29
C ILE A 272 2.76 -28.18 -31.21
N ARG A 273 1.51 -28.45 -30.81
CA ARG A 273 0.53 -29.16 -31.64
C ARG A 273 -0.07 -28.22 -32.69
N VAL A 274 -0.67 -28.81 -33.73
CA VAL A 274 -1.38 -28.04 -34.77
C VAL A 274 -2.59 -27.31 -34.17
N GLU A 275 -3.31 -27.94 -33.24
CA GLU A 275 -4.40 -27.31 -32.49
C GLU A 275 -3.92 -26.09 -31.69
N ASP A 276 -2.79 -26.24 -30.98
CA ASP A 276 -2.19 -25.16 -30.21
C ASP A 276 -1.80 -23.97 -31.10
N ARG A 277 -1.34 -24.22 -32.34
CA ARG A 277 -1.10 -23.15 -33.31
C ARG A 277 -2.38 -22.38 -33.62
N THR A 278 -3.49 -23.06 -33.91
CA THR A 278 -4.77 -22.38 -34.21
C THR A 278 -5.24 -21.54 -33.03
N ASP A 279 -5.06 -22.03 -31.80
CA ASP A 279 -5.33 -21.27 -30.59
C ASP A 279 -4.42 -20.05 -30.46
N LEU A 280 -3.12 -20.17 -30.76
CA LEU A 280 -2.17 -19.05 -30.74
C LEU A 280 -2.39 -18.01 -31.86
N ASP A 281 -2.95 -18.41 -33.00
CA ASP A 281 -3.39 -17.49 -34.04
C ASP A 281 -4.56 -16.61 -33.51
N ARG A 282 -5.52 -17.22 -32.79
CA ARG A 282 -6.61 -16.48 -32.10
C ARG A 282 -6.10 -15.56 -31.00
N VAL A 283 -5.08 -15.99 -30.25
CA VAL A 283 -4.38 -15.13 -29.27
C VAL A 283 -3.81 -13.90 -29.97
N TRP A 284 -3.15 -14.07 -31.13
CA TRP A 284 -2.57 -12.96 -31.89
C TRP A 284 -3.64 -11.98 -32.40
N GLU A 285 -4.79 -12.49 -32.86
CA GLU A 285 -5.92 -11.66 -33.27
C GLU A 285 -6.49 -10.85 -32.09
N THR A 286 -6.73 -11.49 -30.96
CA THR A 286 -7.25 -10.83 -29.75
C THR A 286 -6.26 -9.79 -29.22
N ARG A 287 -4.97 -10.11 -29.22
CA ARG A 287 -3.89 -9.16 -28.94
C ARG A 287 -3.99 -7.92 -29.82
N ASN A 288 -4.24 -8.07 -31.11
CA ASN A 288 -4.37 -6.92 -32.00
C ASN A 288 -5.59 -6.05 -31.66
N LYS A 289 -6.72 -6.66 -31.27
CA LYS A 289 -7.93 -5.94 -30.83
C LYS A 289 -7.72 -5.12 -29.54
N VAL A 290 -6.91 -5.61 -28.60
CA VAL A 290 -6.64 -4.90 -27.32
C VAL A 290 -5.56 -3.83 -27.44
N ILE A 291 -4.58 -4.02 -28.33
CA ILE A 291 -3.47 -3.07 -28.54
C ILE A 291 -3.84 -1.93 -29.50
N HIS A 292 -4.57 -2.22 -30.59
CA HIS A 292 -4.85 -1.23 -31.62
C HIS A 292 -6.21 -0.53 -31.40
N PRO A 293 -6.23 0.80 -31.18
CA PRO A 293 -7.44 1.50 -30.77
C PRO A 293 -8.47 1.73 -31.88
N LEU A 294 -8.07 1.59 -33.15
CA LEU A 294 -8.87 1.94 -34.33
C LEU A 294 -9.71 0.77 -34.90
N GLY A 295 -9.66 -0.41 -34.27
CA GLY A 295 -10.36 -1.62 -34.73
C GLY A 295 -11.53 -2.04 -33.83
N LYS A 296 -12.14 -3.20 -34.15
CA LYS A 296 -13.09 -3.87 -33.24
C LYS A 296 -12.38 -4.15 -31.92
N ARG A 297 -12.95 -3.67 -30.80
CA ARG A 297 -12.45 -3.96 -29.46
C ARG A 297 -12.66 -5.43 -29.10
N ALA A 298 -11.75 -5.99 -28.31
CA ALA A 298 -11.92 -7.33 -27.80
C ALA A 298 -13.06 -7.39 -26.78
N GLU A 299 -13.83 -8.46 -26.83
CA GLU A 299 -14.82 -8.81 -25.81
C GLU A 299 -14.11 -9.44 -24.60
N ARG A 300 -14.75 -9.41 -23.43
CA ARG A 300 -14.15 -9.92 -22.18
C ARG A 300 -13.79 -11.40 -22.31
N GLU A 301 -14.68 -12.19 -22.89
CA GLU A 301 -14.54 -13.62 -23.11
C GLU A 301 -13.38 -13.94 -24.07
N GLU A 302 -13.16 -13.08 -25.08
CA GLU A 302 -12.01 -13.22 -25.98
C GLU A 302 -10.70 -13.04 -25.21
N VAL A 303 -10.63 -12.06 -24.30
CA VAL A 303 -9.46 -11.82 -23.45
C VAL A 303 -9.24 -12.97 -22.46
N GLU A 304 -10.31 -13.50 -21.87
CA GLU A 304 -10.24 -14.64 -20.96
C GLU A 304 -9.63 -15.87 -21.64
N VAL A 305 -10.15 -16.23 -22.81
CA VAL A 305 -9.64 -17.33 -23.65
C VAL A 305 -8.19 -17.08 -24.07
N MET A 306 -7.85 -15.83 -24.40
CA MET A 306 -6.48 -15.45 -24.72
C MET A 306 -5.51 -15.75 -23.55
N ILE A 307 -5.87 -15.38 -22.31
CA ILE A 307 -5.05 -15.65 -21.13
C ILE A 307 -4.90 -17.16 -20.91
N ASP A 308 -5.99 -17.93 -21.01
CA ASP A 308 -5.97 -19.40 -20.87
C ASP A 308 -5.00 -20.07 -21.84
N TYR A 309 -5.03 -19.65 -23.10
CA TYR A 309 -4.16 -20.18 -24.13
C TYR A 309 -2.69 -19.81 -23.90
N ILE A 310 -2.40 -18.59 -23.47
CA ILE A 310 -1.03 -18.19 -23.13
C ILE A 310 -0.51 -19.01 -21.94
N GLU A 311 -1.30 -19.19 -20.89
CA GLU A 311 -0.92 -19.98 -19.70
C GLU A 311 -0.69 -21.46 -20.05
N ARG A 312 -1.57 -22.04 -20.86
CA ARG A 312 -1.50 -23.47 -21.25
C ARG A 312 -0.35 -23.76 -22.20
N ILE A 313 -0.15 -22.91 -23.23
CA ILE A 313 0.72 -23.22 -24.36
C ILE A 313 2.07 -22.50 -24.24
N ALA A 314 2.06 -21.20 -23.93
CA ALA A 314 3.23 -20.34 -24.05
C ALA A 314 4.04 -20.20 -22.76
N LEU A 315 3.39 -20.22 -21.58
CA LEU A 315 4.06 -20.10 -20.29
C LEU A 315 5.16 -21.15 -20.04
N PRO A 316 5.02 -22.43 -20.46
CA PRO A 316 6.10 -23.41 -20.35
C PRO A 316 7.40 -23.01 -21.07
N TRP A 317 7.32 -22.09 -22.04
CA TRP A 317 8.49 -21.56 -22.73
C TRP A 317 9.37 -20.68 -21.85
N ASP A 318 8.97 -20.30 -20.63
CA ASP A 318 9.83 -19.49 -19.75
C ASP A 318 10.85 -20.34 -18.98
N GLY A 319 10.50 -21.57 -18.57
CA GLY A 319 11.28 -22.34 -17.59
C GLY A 319 11.86 -23.69 -18.04
N SER A 320 11.63 -24.15 -19.26
CA SER A 320 12.07 -25.49 -19.71
C SER A 320 12.75 -25.51 -21.07
N SER A 321 13.62 -26.50 -21.32
CA SER A 321 14.08 -26.79 -22.67
C SER A 321 12.85 -27.07 -23.55
N LEU A 322 12.78 -26.46 -24.74
CA LEU A 322 11.74 -26.76 -25.72
C LEU A 322 11.82 -28.25 -26.06
N LYS A 323 11.00 -29.07 -25.40
CA LYS A 323 10.92 -30.51 -25.65
C LYS A 323 9.93 -30.74 -26.79
N ARG A 324 10.30 -31.58 -27.75
CA ARG A 324 9.39 -32.00 -28.81
C ARG A 324 8.17 -32.68 -28.18
N THR A 325 6.98 -32.33 -28.65
CA THR A 325 5.74 -32.94 -28.15
C THR A 325 5.74 -34.41 -28.60
N PRO A 326 5.58 -35.39 -27.69
CA PRO A 326 5.50 -36.80 -28.09
C PRO A 326 4.23 -37.01 -28.92
N ASN A 327 4.34 -37.73 -30.04
CA ASN A 327 3.18 -38.22 -30.78
C ASN A 327 2.36 -39.10 -29.83
N ARG A 328 1.13 -38.71 -29.51
CA ARG A 328 0.16 -39.66 -28.98
C ARG A 328 -0.39 -40.42 -30.19
N SER A 329 -0.03 -41.69 -30.27
CA SER A 329 -0.57 -42.67 -31.23
C SER A 329 -2.05 -42.88 -31.03
#